data_AF-A0A5N6F3T5-F1
#
_entry.id   AF-A0A5N6F3T5-F1
#
_cell.length_a   1.000
_cell.length_b   1.000
_cell.length_c   1.000
_cell.angle_alpha   90.00
_cell.angle_beta   90.00
_cell.angle_gamma   90.00
#
_symmetry.space_group_name_H-M   'P 1'
#
loop_
_entity.id
_entity.type
_entity.pdbx_description
1 polymer ?
#
loop_
_entity_poly.entity_id
_entity_poly.type
_entity_poly.pdbx_seq_one_letter_code
_entity_poly.pdbx_strand_id
1 'polypeptide(L)'
;MATDASFNLQAGVFNSQAALRNTVNGPAVTCDNFSRLPQEIRNIILSYLNSQDIVTLWLVSRTFNPLPVFLWYRLLKEEIPWLWEIWSDEPPYFWATVNGEDIKNNGHRVLDPHTSHPTIVSHTIDVQEHLSQWTLPKPPYGRTNWYMLYLGIKRNWKELRGLRNQERIWNYQEKILVALKMHIQDFAI
;
A
#
# COMPACT_ATOMS: atom_id res chain seq x y z
N MET A 1 -10.81 11.08 -25.56
CA MET A 1 -10.30 11.76 -24.35
C MET A 1 -11.48 12.46 -23.69
N ALA A 2 -12.10 11.84 -22.68
CA ALA A 2 -13.12 12.49 -21.85
C ALA A 2 -12.45 12.89 -20.54
N THR A 3 -12.41 14.19 -20.27
CA THR A 3 -11.98 14.78 -19.00
C THR A 3 -13.07 14.52 -17.97
N ASP A 4 -12.90 13.49 -17.15
CA ASP A 4 -13.80 13.24 -16.02
C ASP A 4 -13.43 14.19 -14.87
N ALA A 5 -14.19 15.29 -14.76
CA ALA A 5 -13.88 16.45 -13.93
C ALA A 5 -14.21 16.26 -12.43
N SER A 6 -14.42 15.02 -11.95
CA SER A 6 -15.00 14.79 -10.63
C SER A 6 -14.06 14.17 -9.57
N PHE A 7 -12.80 13.84 -9.90
CA PHE A 7 -11.89 13.25 -8.92
C PHE A 7 -11.04 14.31 -8.22
N ASN A 8 -11.43 14.67 -6.99
CA ASN A 8 -10.68 15.59 -6.15
C ASN A 8 -10.05 14.84 -4.97
N LEU A 9 -8.71 14.86 -4.87
CA LEU A 9 -7.92 14.21 -3.81
C LEU A 9 -8.24 14.73 -2.39
N GLN A 10 -8.78 15.94 -2.31
CA GLN A 10 -9.21 16.61 -1.09
C GLN A 10 -10.72 16.44 -0.83
N ALA A 11 -11.50 15.95 -1.79
CA ALA A 11 -12.92 15.69 -1.57
C ALA A 11 -13.09 14.46 -0.67
N GLY A 12 -13.96 14.61 0.33
CA GLY A 12 -14.30 13.54 1.25
C GLY A 12 -15.07 12.41 0.58
N VAL A 13 -14.74 11.17 0.95
CA VAL A 13 -15.39 9.93 0.43
C VAL A 13 -16.88 9.83 0.83
N PHE A 14 -17.33 10.56 1.84
CA PHE A 14 -18.66 10.39 2.47
C PHE A 14 -19.57 11.63 2.41
N ASN A 15 -19.54 12.41 1.32
CA ASN A 15 -20.36 13.62 1.20
C ASN A 15 -21.89 13.36 1.27
N SER A 16 -22.36 12.11 1.20
CA SER A 16 -23.78 11.77 1.08
C SER A 16 -24.57 11.63 2.38
N GLN A 17 -23.93 11.61 3.57
CA GLN A 17 -24.62 11.28 4.83
C GLN A 17 -24.92 12.47 5.76
N ALA A 18 -24.32 13.64 5.51
CA ALA A 18 -24.53 14.83 6.35
C ALA A 18 -25.91 15.50 6.12
N ALA A 19 -26.52 15.31 4.96
CA ALA A 19 -27.78 15.98 4.60
C ALA A 19 -29.03 15.36 5.25
N LEU A 20 -28.98 14.14 5.78
CA LEU A 20 -30.18 13.38 6.14
C LEU A 20 -30.54 13.37 7.64
N ARG A 21 -29.83 14.10 8.52
CA ARG A 21 -30.01 13.98 9.99
C ARG A 21 -30.39 15.26 10.73
N ASN A 22 -30.62 16.37 10.04
CA ASN A 22 -30.93 17.65 10.68
C ASN A 22 -32.43 17.87 11.01
N THR A 23 -33.29 16.83 10.93
CA THR A 23 -34.74 16.99 11.17
C THR A 23 -35.27 16.23 12.40
N VAL A 24 -34.47 16.07 13.45
CA VAL A 24 -35.00 15.61 14.75
C VAL A 24 -34.72 16.66 15.81
N ASN A 25 -35.79 17.29 16.26
CA ASN A 25 -35.84 18.31 17.31
C ASN A 25 -35.16 17.79 18.60
N GLY A 26 -33.98 18.31 18.90
CA GLY A 26 -33.23 18.08 20.13
C GLY A 26 -32.39 19.33 20.47
N PRO A 27 -31.92 19.48 21.73
CA PRO A 27 -31.19 20.67 22.16
C PRO A 27 -29.95 20.85 21.28
N ALA A 28 -29.63 22.13 20.97
CA ALA A 28 -28.56 22.51 20.05
C ALA A 28 -27.29 21.71 20.34
N VAL A 29 -26.95 20.79 19.43
CA VAL A 29 -25.72 20.02 19.48
C VAL A 29 -24.59 21.03 19.57
N THR A 30 -23.82 20.99 20.66
CA THR A 30 -22.63 21.83 20.82
C THR A 30 -21.81 21.73 19.54
N CYS A 31 -21.68 22.84 18.80
CA CYS A 31 -20.85 22.85 17.61
C CYS A 31 -19.47 22.35 18.00
N ASP A 32 -19.02 21.32 17.29
CA ASP A 32 -17.71 20.73 17.46
C ASP A 32 -16.63 21.83 17.38
N ASN A 33 -15.74 21.90 18.37
CA ASN A 33 -14.69 22.93 18.41
C ASN A 33 -13.81 22.89 17.16
N PHE A 34 -13.64 21.70 16.56
CA PHE A 34 -12.88 21.51 15.33
C PHE A 34 -13.59 22.07 14.09
N SER A 35 -14.90 22.33 14.14
CA SER A 35 -15.65 22.89 13.02
C SER A 35 -15.25 24.32 12.69
N ARG A 36 -14.57 25.01 13.62
CA ARG A 36 -14.03 26.36 13.43
C ARG A 36 -12.70 26.38 12.68
N LEU A 37 -12.07 25.21 12.48
CA LEU A 37 -10.79 25.12 11.79
C LEU A 37 -10.96 25.08 10.27
N PRO A 38 -10.13 25.82 9.51
CA PRO A 38 -10.03 25.67 8.07
C PRO A 38 -9.76 24.22 7.67
N GLN A 39 -10.19 23.82 6.46
CA GLN A 39 -10.05 22.44 5.98
C GLN A 39 -8.57 22.03 5.88
N GLU A 40 -7.68 22.97 5.57
CA GLU A 40 -6.24 22.79 5.48
C GLU A 40 -5.67 22.36 6.83
N ILE A 41 -6.06 23.05 7.92
CA ILE A 41 -5.60 22.70 9.27
C ILE A 41 -6.13 21.33 9.69
N ARG A 42 -7.38 21.02 9.35
CA ARG A 42 -7.96 19.69 9.60
C ARG A 42 -7.20 18.60 8.83
N ASN A 43 -6.83 18.86 7.58
CA ASN A 43 -6.03 17.95 6.76
C ASN A 43 -4.61 17.77 7.32
N ILE A 44 -4.00 18.84 7.83
CA ILE A 44 -2.68 18.79 8.49
C ILE A 44 -2.76 17.93 9.76
N ILE A 45 -3.77 18.13 10.62
CA ILE A 45 -3.99 17.28 11.80
C ILE A 45 -4.09 15.81 11.36
N LEU A 46 -4.95 15.52 10.39
CA LEU A 46 -5.11 14.16 9.85
C LEU A 46 -3.80 13.58 9.27
N SER A 47 -2.92 14.42 8.72
CA SER A 47 -1.62 14.01 8.17
C SER A 47 -0.58 13.58 9.21
N TYR A 48 -0.83 13.81 10.51
CA TYR A 48 0.03 13.36 11.60
C TYR A 48 -0.51 12.15 12.36
N LEU A 49 -1.76 11.74 12.10
CA LEU A 49 -2.40 10.65 12.85
C LEU A 49 -2.21 9.31 12.14
N ASN A 50 -2.02 8.23 12.91
CA ASN A 50 -2.08 6.85 12.41
C ASN A 50 -3.53 6.40 12.20
N SER A 51 -3.76 5.23 11.59
CA SER A 51 -5.13 4.75 11.31
C SER A 51 -6.00 4.60 12.56
N GLN A 52 -5.44 4.19 13.69
CA GLN A 52 -6.19 3.98 14.94
C GLN A 52 -6.63 5.32 15.55
N ASP A 53 -5.76 6.31 15.55
CA ASP A 53 -6.04 7.65 16.05
C ASP A 53 -7.05 8.37 15.15
N ILE A 54 -7.01 8.11 13.82
CA ILE A 54 -8.02 8.61 12.88
C ILE A 54 -9.41 8.07 13.21
N VAL A 55 -9.53 6.77 13.49
CA VAL A 55 -10.81 6.16 13.90
C VAL A 55 -11.29 6.74 15.23
N THR A 56 -10.38 6.92 16.18
CA THR A 56 -10.71 7.51 17.48
C THR A 56 -11.19 8.96 17.33
N LEU A 57 -10.48 9.76 16.53
CA LEU A 57 -10.88 11.13 16.21
C LEU A 57 -12.24 11.18 15.51
N TRP A 58 -12.51 10.21 14.62
CA TRP A 58 -13.80 10.08 13.94
C TRP A 58 -14.97 9.82 14.90
N LEU A 59 -14.74 9.02 15.95
CA LEU A 59 -15.73 8.76 16.99
C LEU A 59 -16.01 9.99 17.86
N VAL A 60 -14.98 10.80 18.12
CA VAL A 60 -15.06 11.98 19.00
C VAL A 60 -15.57 13.22 18.26
N SER A 61 -15.21 13.41 16.99
CA SER A 61 -15.43 14.63 16.23
C SER A 61 -15.95 14.32 14.82
N ARG A 62 -17.24 14.60 14.60
CA ARG A 62 -17.92 14.41 13.30
C ARG A 62 -17.40 15.35 12.22
N THR A 63 -16.66 16.39 12.58
CA THR A 63 -16.03 17.33 11.65
C THR A 63 -15.03 16.64 10.71
N PHE A 64 -14.49 15.48 11.12
CA PHE A 64 -13.52 14.69 10.32
C PHE A 64 -14.18 13.57 9.49
N ASN A 65 -15.53 13.50 9.42
CA ASN A 65 -16.24 12.51 8.60
C ASN A 65 -15.82 12.49 7.11
N PRO A 66 -15.66 13.64 6.41
CA PRO A 66 -15.13 13.62 5.06
C PRO A 66 -13.61 13.40 5.11
N LEU A 67 -13.19 12.13 5.11
CA LEU A 67 -11.77 11.81 5.01
C LEU A 67 -11.27 12.06 3.59
N PRO A 68 -10.22 12.89 3.42
CA PRO A 68 -9.60 13.10 2.13
C PRO A 68 -9.01 11.81 1.56
N VAL A 69 -9.07 11.65 0.24
CA VAL A 69 -8.54 10.46 -0.42
C VAL A 69 -7.02 10.32 -0.23
N PHE A 70 -6.29 11.44 -0.15
CA PHE A 70 -4.83 11.44 0.04
C PHE A 70 -4.37 10.70 1.32
N LEU A 71 -5.21 10.72 2.36
CA LEU A 71 -4.90 10.10 3.64
C LEU A 71 -4.72 8.59 3.51
N TRP A 72 -5.54 7.95 2.68
CA TRP A 72 -5.46 6.51 2.43
C TRP A 72 -4.23 6.14 1.62
N TYR A 73 -3.80 6.99 0.69
CA TYR A 73 -2.53 6.79 0.00
C TYR A 73 -1.35 6.85 0.97
N ARG A 74 -1.32 7.84 1.87
CA ARG A 74 -0.30 7.92 2.92
C ARG A 74 -0.32 6.68 3.82
N LEU A 75 -1.49 6.27 4.30
CA LEU A 75 -1.63 5.07 5.15
C LEU A 75 -1.18 3.79 4.43
N LEU A 76 -1.42 3.66 3.12
CA LEU A 76 -0.87 2.56 2.32
C LEU A 76 0.66 2.56 2.35
N LYS A 77 1.30 3.72 2.15
CA LYS A 77 2.77 3.84 2.19
C LYS A 77 3.35 3.52 3.57
N GLU A 78 2.70 3.98 4.63
CA GLU A 78 3.18 3.84 6.01
C GLU A 78 2.92 2.44 6.59
N GLU A 79 1.73 1.88 6.39
CA GLU A 79 1.33 0.61 7.01
C GLU A 79 1.53 -0.61 6.12
N ILE A 80 1.68 -0.42 4.81
CA ILE A 80 1.87 -1.48 3.82
C ILE A 80 3.06 -1.07 2.92
N PRO A 81 4.25 -0.80 3.49
CA PRO A 81 5.40 -0.32 2.73
C PRO A 81 5.89 -1.32 1.68
N TRP A 82 5.62 -2.62 1.90
CA TRP A 82 5.92 -3.69 0.95
C TRP A 82 5.05 -3.67 -0.31
N LEU A 83 3.96 -2.88 -0.33
CA LEU A 83 3.23 -2.55 -1.55
C LEU A 83 3.88 -1.32 -2.18
N TRP A 84 5.14 -1.47 -2.57
CA TRP A 84 5.97 -0.36 -3.03
C TRP A 84 5.64 0.05 -4.47
N GLU A 85 4.95 -0.80 -5.24
CA GLU A 85 4.57 -0.57 -6.64
C GLU A 85 3.62 0.63 -6.83
N ILE A 86 2.93 1.07 -5.77
CA ILE A 86 2.04 2.24 -5.84
C ILE A 86 2.81 3.56 -5.81
N TRP A 87 4.07 3.58 -5.36
CA TRP A 87 4.84 4.80 -5.15
C TRP A 87 6.24 4.79 -5.75
N SER A 88 6.85 3.63 -6.01
CA SER A 88 8.08 3.51 -6.80
C SER A 88 7.76 3.43 -8.29
N ASP A 89 8.73 3.79 -9.14
CA ASP A 89 8.71 3.52 -10.58
C ASP A 89 9.71 2.43 -10.98
N GLU A 90 10.40 1.85 -9.98
CA GLU A 90 11.35 0.78 -10.21
C GLU A 90 10.61 -0.51 -10.63
N PRO A 91 11.13 -1.25 -11.61
CA PRO A 91 10.57 -2.56 -11.93
C PRO A 91 10.82 -3.52 -10.77
N PRO A 92 9.89 -4.46 -10.49
CA PRO A 92 10.10 -5.46 -9.46
C PRO A 92 11.31 -6.31 -9.81
N TYR A 93 12.04 -6.70 -8.77
CA TYR A 93 13.13 -7.64 -8.95
C TYR A 93 12.58 -8.94 -9.56
N PHE A 94 13.26 -9.49 -10.56
CA PHE A 94 12.82 -10.67 -11.30
C PHE A 94 12.33 -11.80 -10.39
N TRP A 95 13.12 -12.18 -9.37
CA TRP A 95 12.75 -13.25 -8.44
C TRP A 95 11.54 -12.96 -7.55
N ALA A 96 11.06 -11.72 -7.48
CA ALA A 96 9.80 -11.37 -6.83
C ALA A 96 8.57 -11.72 -7.70
N THR A 97 8.77 -11.91 -9.00
CA THR A 97 7.72 -12.23 -9.99
C THR A 97 7.70 -13.70 -10.40
N VAL A 98 8.77 -14.45 -10.11
CA VAL A 98 8.89 -15.88 -10.43
C VAL A 98 8.13 -16.72 -9.40
N ASN A 99 7.21 -17.55 -9.86
CA ASN A 99 6.48 -18.49 -9.03
C ASN A 99 7.12 -19.89 -9.08
N GLY A 100 6.68 -20.79 -8.18
CA GLY A 100 7.24 -22.15 -8.10
C GLY A 100 6.94 -23.02 -9.32
N GLU A 101 5.90 -22.71 -10.09
CA GLU A 101 5.58 -23.39 -11.34
C GLU A 101 6.53 -22.97 -12.47
N ASP A 102 6.87 -21.67 -12.54
CA ASP A 102 7.86 -21.14 -13.48
C ASP A 102 9.21 -21.84 -13.29
N ILE A 103 9.60 -22.11 -12.02
CA ILE A 103 10.83 -22.82 -11.69
C ILE A 103 10.78 -24.29 -12.14
N LYS A 104 9.65 -24.97 -11.94
CA LYS A 104 9.49 -26.37 -12.38
C LYS A 104 9.51 -26.49 -13.90
N ASN A 105 8.82 -25.58 -14.58
CA ASN A 105 8.71 -25.57 -16.04
C ASN A 105 10.05 -25.26 -16.71
N ASN A 106 10.90 -24.45 -16.07
CA ASN A 106 12.26 -24.15 -16.55
C ASN A 106 13.34 -25.11 -16.02
N GLY A 107 12.94 -26.16 -15.30
CA GLY A 107 13.85 -27.17 -14.78
C GLY A 107 14.33 -28.13 -15.88
N HIS A 108 15.18 -27.67 -16.79
CA HIS A 108 15.95 -28.58 -17.64
C HIS A 108 17.04 -29.25 -16.79
N ARG A 109 16.78 -30.50 -16.37
CA ARG A 109 17.81 -31.33 -15.76
C ARG A 109 18.81 -31.73 -16.84
N VAL A 110 19.95 -31.07 -16.91
CA VAL A 110 21.07 -31.58 -17.68
C VAL A 110 21.74 -32.65 -16.82
N LEU A 111 21.66 -33.90 -17.27
CA LEU A 111 22.49 -34.98 -16.72
C LEU A 111 23.91 -34.73 -17.22
N ASP A 112 24.77 -34.18 -16.36
CA ASP A 112 26.20 -34.13 -16.63
C ASP A 112 26.74 -35.57 -16.54
N PRO A 113 27.33 -36.14 -17.62
CA PRO A 113 27.88 -37.49 -17.59
C PRO A 113 28.95 -37.71 -16.51
N HIS A 114 29.54 -36.63 -15.99
CA HIS A 114 30.66 -36.67 -15.04
C HIS A 114 30.25 -36.41 -13.58
N THR A 115 28.98 -36.08 -13.30
CA THR A 115 28.51 -35.84 -11.93
C THR A 115 27.24 -36.63 -11.63
N SER A 116 27.27 -37.48 -10.60
CA SER A 116 26.11 -38.28 -10.14
C SER A 116 24.96 -37.44 -9.56
N HIS A 117 25.02 -36.11 -9.66
CA HIS A 117 24.03 -35.17 -9.17
C HIS A 117 23.56 -34.28 -10.32
N PRO A 118 22.24 -34.10 -10.51
CA PRO A 118 21.72 -33.23 -11.55
C PRO A 118 22.12 -31.78 -11.28
N THR A 119 22.88 -31.18 -12.19
CA THR A 119 23.30 -29.77 -12.11
C THR A 119 22.19 -28.90 -12.70
N ILE A 120 21.64 -27.96 -11.91
CA ILE A 120 20.66 -26.98 -12.40
C ILE A 120 21.42 -25.94 -13.22
N VAL A 121 21.41 -26.12 -14.53
CA VAL A 121 21.91 -25.13 -15.49
C VAL A 121 20.89 -23.99 -15.54
N SER A 122 21.38 -22.76 -15.52
CA SER A 122 20.61 -21.50 -15.42
C SER A 122 19.19 -21.52 -16.00
N HIS A 123 18.27 -20.91 -15.25
CA HIS A 123 16.90 -20.61 -15.66
C HIS A 123 16.80 -20.05 -17.10
N THR A 124 15.96 -20.64 -17.95
CA THR A 124 15.71 -20.19 -19.34
C THR A 124 14.61 -19.12 -19.43
N ILE A 125 14.23 -18.53 -18.29
CA ILE A 125 13.13 -17.56 -18.23
C ILE A 125 13.58 -16.27 -18.90
N ASP A 126 12.84 -15.84 -19.92
CA ASP A 126 12.99 -14.49 -20.45
C ASP A 126 12.52 -13.50 -19.38
N VAL A 127 13.49 -12.85 -18.73
CA VAL A 127 13.26 -11.88 -17.65
C VAL A 127 12.38 -10.73 -18.12
N GLN A 128 12.58 -10.25 -19.35
CA GLN A 128 11.89 -9.07 -19.86
C GLN A 128 10.44 -9.39 -20.21
N GLU A 129 10.21 -10.53 -20.86
CA GLU A 129 8.85 -11.02 -21.15
C GLU A 129 8.10 -11.27 -19.85
N HIS A 130 8.72 -11.97 -18.89
CA HIS A 130 8.09 -12.30 -17.61
C HIS A 130 7.73 -11.05 -16.80
N LEU A 131 8.64 -10.07 -16.72
CA LEU A 131 8.36 -8.80 -16.05
C LEU A 131 7.20 -8.06 -16.75
N SER A 132 7.14 -8.05 -18.08
CA SER A 132 6.06 -7.37 -18.80
C SER A 132 4.67 -8.00 -18.55
N GLN A 133 4.60 -9.31 -18.33
CA GLN A 133 3.36 -10.02 -18.05
C GLN A 133 2.89 -9.83 -16.60
N TRP A 134 3.83 -9.75 -15.66
CA TRP A 134 3.53 -9.76 -14.22
C TRP A 134 3.54 -8.36 -13.58
N THR A 135 4.08 -7.35 -14.25
CA THR A 135 4.03 -5.97 -13.77
C THR A 135 2.68 -5.33 -14.06
N LEU A 136 1.92 -5.06 -12.99
CA LEU A 136 0.74 -4.21 -13.11
C LEU A 136 1.18 -2.76 -13.32
N PRO A 137 0.52 -2.02 -14.22
CA PRO A 137 0.81 -0.60 -14.37
C PRO A 137 0.51 0.13 -13.06
N LYS A 138 1.42 1.02 -12.68
CA LYS A 138 1.29 1.83 -11.47
C LYS A 138 -0.06 2.55 -11.47
N PRO A 139 -0.89 2.39 -10.41
CA PRO A 139 -2.18 3.04 -10.35
C PRO A 139 -2.01 4.58 -10.37
N PRO A 140 -2.74 5.31 -11.23
CA PRO A 140 -2.57 6.75 -11.37
C PRO A 140 -2.99 7.48 -10.09
N TYR A 141 -2.09 8.30 -9.54
CA TYR A 141 -2.29 8.95 -8.25
C TYR A 141 -3.59 9.77 -8.17
N GLY A 142 -3.85 10.60 -9.17
CA GLY A 142 -5.02 11.49 -9.23
C GLY A 142 -6.32 10.83 -9.73
N ARG A 143 -6.36 9.51 -9.92
CA ARG A 143 -7.59 8.80 -10.37
C ARG A 143 -7.89 7.53 -9.58
N THR A 144 -6.97 7.11 -8.71
CA THR A 144 -7.12 5.91 -7.91
C THR A 144 -7.90 6.19 -6.65
N ASN A 145 -8.99 5.45 -6.42
CA ASN A 145 -9.70 5.48 -5.15
C ASN A 145 -8.87 4.74 -4.07
N TRP A 146 -7.95 5.48 -3.45
CA TRP A 146 -7.03 4.97 -2.45
C TRP A 146 -7.73 4.39 -1.20
N TYR A 147 -8.92 4.90 -0.87
CA TYR A 147 -9.76 4.36 0.20
C TYR A 147 -10.21 2.92 -0.09
N MET A 148 -10.76 2.69 -1.28
CA MET A 148 -11.22 1.36 -1.70
C MET A 148 -10.07 0.36 -1.76
N LEU A 149 -8.90 0.80 -2.24
CA LEU A 149 -7.70 -0.04 -2.26
C LEU A 149 -7.25 -0.43 -0.84
N TYR A 150 -7.09 0.56 0.05
CA TYR A 150 -6.68 0.33 1.43
C TYR A 150 -7.64 -0.62 2.17
N LEU A 151 -8.94 -0.35 2.09
CA LEU A 151 -9.94 -1.23 2.71
C LEU A 151 -9.99 -2.60 2.07
N GLY A 152 -9.88 -2.69 0.75
CA GLY A 152 -9.87 -3.96 0.03
C GLY A 152 -8.72 -4.85 0.49
N ILE A 153 -7.52 -4.27 0.66
CA ILE A 153 -6.35 -5.00 1.16
C ILE A 153 -6.55 -5.42 2.62
N LYS A 154 -6.90 -4.48 3.51
CA LYS A 154 -7.07 -4.77 4.94
C LYS A 154 -8.15 -5.83 5.19
N ARG A 155 -9.27 -5.79 4.47
CA ARG A 155 -10.37 -6.76 4.63
C ARG A 155 -10.01 -8.15 4.14
N ASN A 156 -9.29 -8.25 3.02
CA ASN A 156 -8.98 -9.54 2.40
C ASN A 156 -7.57 -10.05 2.72
N TRP A 157 -6.87 -9.43 3.68
CA TRP A 157 -5.46 -9.67 3.97
C TRP A 157 -5.06 -11.15 4.06
N LYS A 158 -5.90 -11.98 4.70
CA LYS A 158 -5.63 -13.42 4.88
C LYS A 158 -5.49 -14.17 3.56
N GLU A 159 -6.23 -13.74 2.54
CA GLU A 159 -6.27 -14.37 1.20
C GLU A 159 -5.19 -13.82 0.25
N LEU A 160 -4.59 -12.66 0.57
CA LEU A 160 -3.59 -12.00 -0.26
C LEU A 160 -2.19 -12.60 -0.05
N ARG A 161 -2.03 -13.88 -0.43
CA ARG A 161 -0.78 -14.65 -0.25
C ARG A 161 0.44 -13.95 -0.86
N GLY A 162 0.27 -13.30 -2.01
CA GLY A 162 1.33 -12.52 -2.67
C GLY A 162 1.81 -11.34 -1.81
N LEU A 163 0.89 -10.49 -1.36
CA LEU A 163 1.24 -9.34 -0.50
C LEU A 163 1.83 -9.78 0.85
N ARG A 164 1.35 -10.89 1.43
CA ARG A 164 1.93 -11.46 2.65
C ARG A 164 3.36 -11.98 2.43
N ASN A 165 3.63 -12.54 1.25
CA ASN A 165 5.00 -12.90 0.90
C ASN A 165 5.88 -11.66 0.72
N GLN A 166 5.37 -10.60 0.09
CA GLN A 166 6.07 -9.32 -0.01
C GLN A 166 6.36 -8.71 1.38
N GLU A 167 5.39 -8.71 2.30
CA GLU A 167 5.60 -8.29 3.69
C GLU A 167 6.73 -9.08 4.35
N ARG A 168 6.72 -10.42 4.21
CA ARG A 168 7.76 -11.28 4.77
C ARG A 168 9.15 -10.95 4.21
N ILE A 169 9.26 -10.76 2.89
CA ILE A 169 10.52 -10.40 2.22
C ILE A 169 10.99 -9.02 2.67
N TRP A 170 10.09 -8.04 2.71
CA TRP A 170 10.37 -6.69 3.16
C TRP A 170 10.95 -6.68 4.59
N ASN A 171 10.25 -7.34 5.52
CA ASN A 171 10.69 -7.45 6.91
C ASN A 171 12.04 -8.17 7.06
N TYR A 172 12.32 -9.13 6.18
CA TYR A 172 13.63 -9.80 6.14
C TYR A 172 14.74 -8.85 5.68
N GLN A 173 14.50 -8.10 4.61
CA GLN A 173 15.46 -7.11 4.10
C GLN A 173 15.71 -5.98 5.10
N GLU A 174 14.66 -5.46 5.74
CA GLU A 174 14.78 -4.40 6.75
C GLU A 174 15.67 -4.85 7.91
N LYS A 175 15.49 -6.09 8.41
CA LYS A 175 16.35 -6.66 9.47
C LYS A 175 17.81 -6.76 9.05
N ILE A 176 18.09 -7.17 7.81
CA ILE A 176 19.45 -7.21 7.28
C ILE A 176 20.05 -5.81 7.25
N LEU A 177 19.32 -4.82 6.74
CA LEU A 177 19.78 -3.43 6.66
C LEU A 177 20.08 -2.85 8.05
N VAL A 178 19.23 -3.12 9.04
CA VAL A 178 19.46 -2.72 10.44
C VAL A 178 20.72 -3.38 10.99
N ALA A 179 20.91 -4.69 10.78
CA ALA A 179 22.09 -5.42 11.24
C ALA A 179 23.38 -4.90 10.58
N LEU A 180 23.35 -4.64 9.28
CA LEU A 180 24.48 -4.05 8.55
C LEU A 180 24.81 -2.65 9.08
N LYS A 181 23.80 -1.82 9.34
CA LYS A 181 23.99 -0.48 9.90
C LYS A 181 24.65 -0.54 11.27
N MET A 182 24.21 -1.45 12.14
CA MET A 182 24.84 -1.67 13.45
C MET A 182 26.31 -2.08 13.30
N HIS A 183 26.60 -3.07 12.45
CA HIS A 183 27.98 -3.49 12.20
C HIS A 183 28.86 -2.34 11.67
N ILE A 184 28.40 -1.55 10.71
CA ILE A 184 29.17 -0.42 10.15
C ILE A 184 29.46 0.62 11.24
N GLN A 185 28.52 0.89 12.15
CA GLN A 185 28.71 1.82 13.24
C GLN A 185 29.71 1.31 14.29
N ASP A 186 29.71 0.00 14.58
CA ASP A 186 30.65 -0.62 15.52
C ASP A 186 32.10 -0.59 15.01
N PHE A 187 32.32 -0.61 13.69
CA PHE A 187 33.66 -0.48 13.07
C PHE A 187 34.13 0.96 12.87
N ALA A 188 33.28 1.96 13.12
CA ALA A 188 33.60 3.39 12.96
C ALA A 188 34.07 4.07 14.25
N ILE A 189 34.32 3.29 15.31
CA ILE A 189 34.91 3.68 16.61
C ILE A 189 36.30 3.05 16.73
#